data_AF-L7F7Y5-F1
#
_entry.id   AF-L7F7Y5-F1
#
_cell.length_a   1.000
_cell.length_b   1.000
_cell.length_c   1.000
_cell.angle_alpha   90.00
_cell.angle_beta   90.00
_cell.angle_gamma   90.00
#
_symmetry.space_group_name_H-M   'P 1'
#
loop_
_entity.id
_entity.type
_entity.pdbx_description
1 polymer ?
#
loop_
_entity_poly.entity_id
_entity_poly.type
_entity_poly.pdbx_seq_one_letter_code
_entity_poly.pdbx_strand_id
1 'polypeptide(L)'
;MNEPQNTEPWPDGVQLRFGTLLGATVDIRLHGYNDHAGRPAQSAQAKCTGCGDGHGNDQLGRVRDWAQTHAAMCRGLPRPQVTT
;
A
#
# COMPACT_ATOMS: atom_id res chain seq x y z
N MET A 1 -14.36 -1.90 29.53
CA MET A 1 -14.78 -0.84 28.59
C MET A 1 -14.34 -1.32 27.22
N ASN A 2 -15.26 -1.55 26.27
CA ASN A 2 -14.90 -1.88 24.90
C ASN A 2 -14.67 -0.57 24.15
N GLU A 3 -13.45 -0.31 23.73
CA GLU A 3 -13.13 0.81 22.84
C GLU A 3 -13.88 0.64 21.51
N PRO A 4 -14.41 1.73 20.92
CA PRO A 4 -15.02 1.66 19.59
C PRO A 4 -13.95 1.21 18.60
N GLN A 5 -14.19 0.06 17.96
CA GLN A 5 -13.36 -0.41 16.86
C GLN A 5 -13.48 0.64 15.74
N ASN A 6 -12.37 1.33 15.45
CA ASN A 6 -12.30 2.32 14.37
C ASN A 6 -12.72 1.63 13.06
N THR A 7 -13.91 1.98 12.58
CA THR A 7 -14.62 1.35 11.46
C THR A 7 -14.46 2.19 10.19
N GLU A 8 -13.31 2.83 10.02
CA GLU A 8 -12.94 3.44 8.76
C GLU A 8 -13.12 2.40 7.64
N PRO A 9 -13.95 2.68 6.61
CA PRO A 9 -14.14 1.74 5.52
C PRO A 9 -12.79 1.46 4.85
N TRP A 10 -12.56 0.19 4.52
CA TRP A 10 -11.35 -0.19 3.81
C TRP A 10 -11.28 0.54 2.46
N PRO A 11 -10.12 1.11 2.06
CA PRO A 11 -10.04 1.91 0.85
C PRO A 11 -10.30 1.09 -0.42
N ASP A 12 -10.99 1.71 -1.38
CA ASP A 12 -11.31 1.09 -2.65
C ASP A 12 -10.07 0.60 -3.40
N GLY A 13 -10.16 -0.64 -3.88
CA GLY A 13 -9.15 -1.28 -4.71
C GLY A 13 -7.85 -1.63 -3.99
N VAL A 14 -7.73 -1.38 -2.69
CA VAL A 14 -6.60 -1.84 -1.87
C VAL A 14 -6.88 -3.28 -1.43
N GLN A 15 -5.93 -4.20 -1.59
CA GLN A 15 -6.06 -5.58 -1.11
C GLN A 15 -5.23 -5.83 0.15
N LEU A 16 -4.12 -5.11 0.32
CA LEU A 16 -3.28 -5.18 1.51
C LEU A 16 -2.81 -3.77 1.89
N ARG A 17 -2.70 -3.51 3.18
CA ARG A 17 -2.19 -2.23 3.73
C ARG A 17 -1.20 -2.51 4.85
N PHE A 18 -0.03 -1.89 4.78
CA PHE A 18 0.99 -1.93 5.83
C PHE A 18 1.08 -0.55 6.49
N GLY A 19 0.93 -0.50 7.81
CA GLY A 19 1.11 0.73 8.58
C GLY A 19 2.59 1.03 8.79
N THR A 20 2.96 2.31 8.70
CA THR A 20 4.27 2.80 9.12
C THR A 20 4.22 3.30 10.57
N LEU A 21 5.37 3.41 11.23
CA LEU A 21 5.46 3.96 12.59
C LEU A 21 4.98 5.41 12.71
N LEU A 22 4.97 6.17 11.60
CA LEU A 22 4.61 7.57 11.54
C LEU A 22 3.18 7.82 11.02
N GLY A 23 2.34 6.77 10.95
CA GLY A 23 0.93 6.88 10.55
C GLY A 23 0.69 6.93 9.03
N ALA A 24 1.74 7.02 8.21
CA ALA A 24 1.62 6.74 6.78
C ALA A 24 1.32 5.25 6.53
N THR A 25 0.90 4.92 5.32
CA THR A 25 0.57 3.56 4.89
C THR A 25 1.29 3.21 3.60
N VAL A 26 1.52 1.91 3.39
CA VAL A 26 1.88 1.33 2.11
C VAL A 26 0.71 0.47 1.65
N ASP A 27 0.04 0.93 0.60
CA ASP A 27 -1.18 0.29 0.07
C ASP A 27 -0.83 -0.53 -1.17
N ILE A 28 -1.22 -1.80 -1.19
CA ILE A 28 -1.04 -2.71 -2.32
C ILE A 28 -2.36 -2.87 -3.08
N ARG A 29 -2.29 -2.68 -4.39
CA ARG A 29 -3.35 -2.92 -5.36
C ARG A 29 -2.99 -4.06 -6.31
N LEU A 30 -3.98 -4.87 -6.67
CA LEU A 30 -3.84 -5.94 -7.67
C LEU A 30 -4.42 -5.50 -9.01
N HIS A 31 -3.71 -5.82 -10.09
CA HIS A 31 -4.11 -5.53 -11.46
C HIS A 31 -4.17 -6.81 -12.26
N GLY A 32 -5.32 -7.08 -12.88
CA GLY A 32 -5.45 -8.14 -13.88
C GLY A 32 -4.91 -7.68 -15.23
N TYR A 33 -4.22 -8.55 -15.95
CA TYR A 33 -3.76 -8.32 -17.32
C TYR A 33 -3.73 -9.64 -18.08
N ASN A 34 -3.53 -9.58 -19.40
CA ASN A 34 -3.27 -10.77 -20.20
C ASN A 34 -1.76 -10.86 -20.48
N ASP A 35 -1.16 -12.03 -20.25
CA ASP A 35 0.24 -12.27 -20.61
C ASP A 35 0.43 -12.26 -22.15
N HIS A 36 1.67 -12.41 -22.62
CA HIS A 36 1.95 -12.42 -24.07
C HIS A 36 1.29 -13.59 -24.82
N ALA A 37 0.84 -14.63 -24.11
CA ALA A 37 0.09 -15.76 -24.66
C ALA A 37 -1.44 -15.54 -24.57
N GLY A 38 -1.90 -14.37 -24.11
CA GLY A 38 -3.32 -14.04 -23.95
C GLY A 38 -3.97 -14.69 -22.73
N ARG A 39 -3.20 -15.25 -21.79
CA ARG A 39 -3.73 -15.90 -20.59
C ARG A 39 -3.92 -14.86 -19.48
N PRO A 40 -5.00 -14.95 -18.69
CA PRO A 40 -5.20 -14.04 -17.57
C PRO A 40 -4.08 -14.22 -16.54
N ALA A 41 -3.51 -13.10 -16.13
CA ALA A 41 -2.46 -12.99 -15.15
C ALA A 41 -2.75 -11.83 -14.19
N GLN A 42 -1.99 -11.77 -13.10
CA GLN A 42 -2.13 -10.73 -12.08
C GLN A 42 -0.76 -10.15 -11.72
N SER A 43 -0.72 -8.83 -11.56
CA SER A 43 0.41 -8.11 -11.00
C SER A 43 -0.04 -7.32 -9.77
N ALA A 44 0.92 -6.94 -8.93
CA ALA A 44 0.69 -6.09 -7.78
C ALA A 44 1.44 -4.77 -7.93
N GLN A 45 0.90 -3.72 -7.31
CA GLN A 45 1.52 -2.41 -7.16
C GLN A 45 1.31 -1.90 -5.74
N ALA A 46 2.40 -1.52 -5.08
CA ALA A 46 2.40 -0.87 -3.78
C ALA A 46 2.76 0.62 -3.92
N LYS A 47 2.15 1.46 -3.08
CA LYS A 47 2.47 2.89 -2.99
C LYS A 47 2.47 3.35 -1.53
N CYS A 48 3.55 4.03 -1.13
CA CYS A 48 3.66 4.65 0.19
C CYS A 48 3.04 6.05 0.18
N THR A 49 2.12 6.32 1.12
CA THR A 49 1.53 7.65 1.31
C THR A 49 2.45 8.65 2.01
N GLY A 50 3.52 8.15 2.65
CA GLY A 50 4.48 8.96 3.42
C GLY A 50 5.62 9.55 2.60
N CYS A 51 6.24 8.80 1.70
CA CYS A 51 7.32 9.33 0.83
C CYS A 51 6.94 9.39 -0.66
N GLY A 52 5.82 8.78 -1.06
CA GLY A 52 5.41 8.69 -2.45
C GLY A 52 6.05 7.54 -3.25
N ASP A 53 7.03 6.83 -2.67
CA ASP A 53 7.68 5.69 -3.32
C ASP A 53 6.68 4.56 -3.60
N GLY A 54 6.96 3.79 -4.64
CA GLY A 54 6.17 2.63 -4.99
C GLY A 54 7.02 1.51 -5.60
N HIS A 55 6.46 0.31 -5.58
CA HIS A 55 6.98 -0.88 -6.24
C HIS A 55 5.82 -1.56 -6.94
N GLY A 56 5.93 -1.87 -8.23
CA GLY A 56 4.82 -2.53 -8.92
C GLY A 56 5.19 -3.23 -10.21
N ASN A 57 4.15 -3.71 -10.89
CA ASN A 57 4.23 -4.59 -12.07
C ASN A 57 4.98 -5.91 -11.78
N ASP A 58 4.87 -6.39 -10.54
CA ASP A 58 5.58 -7.59 -10.08
C ASP A 58 4.61 -8.56 -9.37
N GLN A 59 5.11 -9.75 -9.04
CA GLN A 59 4.40 -10.76 -8.28
C GLN A 59 4.05 -10.26 -6.88
N LEU A 60 2.85 -10.59 -6.41
CA LEU A 60 2.33 -10.15 -5.11
C LEU A 60 3.31 -10.41 -3.95
N GLY A 61 4.00 -11.56 -3.93
CA GLY A 61 4.98 -11.89 -2.89
C GLY A 61 6.10 -10.84 -2.78
N ARG A 62 6.71 -10.47 -3.92
CA ARG A 62 7.81 -9.49 -3.96
C ARG A 62 7.33 -8.10 -3.54
N VAL A 63 6.16 -7.70 -4.03
CA VAL A 63 5.55 -6.41 -3.68
C VAL A 63 5.18 -6.35 -2.20
N ARG A 64 4.73 -7.47 -1.62
CA ARG A 64 4.44 -7.60 -0.19
C ARG A 64 5.71 -7.49 0.65
N ASP A 65 6.78 -8.20 0.27
CA ASP A 65 8.06 -8.15 0.98
C ASP A 65 8.62 -6.72 0.98
N TRP A 66 8.63 -6.07 -0.19
CA TRP A 66 9.01 -4.66 -0.30
C TRP A 66 8.15 -3.78 0.59
N ALA A 67 6.82 -3.93 0.54
CA ALA A 67 5.91 -3.08 1.30
C ALA A 67 6.12 -3.21 2.82
N GLN A 68 6.35 -4.43 3.32
CA GLN A 68 6.63 -4.69 4.72
C GLN A 68 7.97 -4.06 5.15
N THR A 69 9.04 -4.28 4.39
CA THR A 69 10.36 -3.69 4.68
C THR A 69 10.31 -2.17 4.59
N HIS A 70 9.67 -1.63 3.56
CA HIS A 70 9.53 -0.20 3.37
C HIS A 70 8.74 0.42 4.52
N ALA A 71 7.60 -0.17 4.90
CA ALA A 71 6.78 0.37 6.00
C ALA A 71 7.53 0.42 7.34
N ALA A 72 8.43 -0.54 7.59
CA ALA A 72 9.26 -0.58 8.80
C ALA A 72 10.37 0.48 8.83
N MET A 73 10.85 0.93 7.66
CA MET A 73 11.98 1.84 7.54
C MET A 73 11.60 3.25 7.06
N CYS A 74 10.39 3.42 6.52
CA CYS A 74 9.96 4.67 5.91
C CYS A 74 9.98 5.80 6.95
N ARG A 75 10.81 6.80 6.67
CA ARG A 75 10.90 8.05 7.44
C ARG A 75 10.22 9.21 6.72
N GLY A 76 9.52 8.93 5.62
CA GLY A 76 8.81 9.94 4.83
C GLY A 76 7.54 10.39 5.52
N LEU A 77 7.48 11.68 5.84
CA LEU A 77 6.25 12.45 6.03
C LEU A 77 6.42 13.79 5.29
N PRO A 78 5.51 14.21 4.39
CA PRO A 78 5.32 15.63 4.10
C PRO A 78 4.58 16.31 5.28
N ARG A 79 4.96 17.55 5.61
CA ARG A 79 4.36 18.36 6.68
C ARG A 79 2.83 18.46 6.52
N PRO A 80 2.02 18.24 7.57
CA PRO A 80 0.62 18.64 7.52
C PRO A 80 0.55 20.16 7.29
N GLN A 81 -0.17 20.60 6.26
CA GLN A 81 -0.48 22.03 6.11
C GLN A 81 -1.62 22.36 7.08
N VAL A 82 -1.29 23.11 8.13
CA VAL A 82 -2.30 23.72 8.99
C VAL A 82 -3.02 24.77 8.15
N THR A 83 -4.28 24.53 7.80
CA THR A 83 -5.14 25.57 7.20
C THR A 83 -5.94 26.19 8.34
N THR A 84 -5.65 27.46 8.64
CA THR A 84 -6.42 28.29 9.61
C THR A 84 -7.60 28.93 8.89
#